data_AF-A0A662TFJ7-F1
#
_entry.id   AF-A0A662TFJ7-F1
#
_cell.length_a   1.000
_cell.length_b   1.000
_cell.length_c   1.000
_cell.angle_alpha   90.00
_cell.angle_beta   90.00
_cell.angle_gamma   90.00
#
_symmetry.space_group_name_H-M   'P 1'
#
loop_
_entity.id
_entity.type
_entity.pdbx_description
1 polymer ?
#
loop_
_entity_poly.entity_id
_entity_poly.type
_entity_poly.pdbx_seq_one_letter_code
_entity_poly.pdbx_strand_id
1 'polypeptide(L)' 'MGRIRLKKLKVMNFASYESAELDFDRLEYPVFIVGDNGAGKTTLFVDAVTFGLYGSAFWPSKFK' A
#
# COMPACT_ATOMS: atom_id res chain seq x y z
N MET A 1 -17.74 -20.04 3.22
CA MET A 1 -16.56 -19.35 3.77
C MET A 1 -16.20 -18.18 2.86
N GLY A 2 -16.19 -16.94 3.35
CA GLY A 2 -15.83 -15.76 2.53
C GLY A 2 -14.31 -15.64 2.33
N ARG A 3 -13.86 -15.24 1.14
CA ARG A 3 -12.45 -14.93 0.88
C ARG A 3 -12.14 -13.50 1.35
N ILE A 4 -11.03 -13.32 2.06
CA ILE A 4 -10.52 -11.99 2.40
C ILE A 4 -10.00 -11.32 1.12
N ARG A 5 -10.42 -10.08 0.88
CA ARG A 5 -9.97 -9.25 -0.24
C ARG A 5 -9.79 -7.81 0.22
N LEU A 6 -8.74 -7.16 -0.26
CA LEU A 6 -8.56 -5.73 -0.10
C LEU A 6 -9.65 -5.00 -0.89
N LYS A 7 -10.23 -3.95 -0.28
CA LYS A 7 -11.29 -3.13 -0.89
C LYS A 7 -10.79 -1.74 -1.19
N LYS A 8 -10.18 -1.10 -0.19
CA LYS A 8 -9.67 0.26 -0.30
C LYS A 8 -8.42 0.41 0.56
N LEU A 9 -7.46 1.18 0.06
CA LEU A 9 -6.31 1.68 0.82
C LEU A 9 -6.38 3.21 0.77
N LYS A 10 -6.30 3.85 1.93
CA LYS A 10 -6.12 5.30 2.03
C LYS A 10 -4.98 5.55 3.00
N VAL A 11 -4.02 6.38 2.59
CA VAL A 11 -2.88 6.79 3.41
C VAL A 11 -2.83 8.31 3.49
N MET A 12 -2.36 8.82 4.63
CA MET A 12 -2.13 10.24 4.89
C MET A 12 -0.82 10.36 5.68
N ASN A 13 0.06 11.26 5.26
CA ASN A 13 1.39 11.46 5.86
C ASN A 13 2.15 10.14 6.08
N PHE A 14 2.12 9.25 5.08
CA PHE A 14 2.73 7.93 5.16
C PHE A 14 4.02 7.89 4.32
N ALA A 15 5.16 7.89 5.00
CA ALA A 15 6.48 8.06 4.38
C ALA A 15 6.53 9.30 3.47
N SER A 16 6.79 9.14 2.17
CA SER A 16 6.83 10.25 1.20
C SER A 16 5.46 10.64 0.63
N TYR A 17 4.38 9.95 1.00
CA TYR A 17 3.03 10.26 0.51
C TYR A 17 2.31 11.20 1.49
N GLU A 18 2.06 12.44 1.06
CA GLU A 18 1.16 13.35 1.79
C GLU A 18 -0.25 12.77 1.86
N SER A 19 -0.77 12.30 0.73
CA SER A 19 -1.99 11.50 0.66
C SER A 19 -2.00 10.59 -0.57
N ALA A 20 -2.63 9.42 -0.46
CA ALA A 20 -2.94 8.56 -1.60
C ALA A 20 -4.15 7.67 -1.31
N GLU A 21 -4.90 7.32 -2.35
CA GLU A 21 -6.08 6.47 -2.28
C GLU A 21 -6.10 5.46 -3.43
N LEU A 22 -6.39 4.20 -3.10
CA LEU A 22 -6.51 3.07 -4.03
C LEU A 22 -7.82 2.34 -3.75
N ASP A 23 -8.65 2.20 -4.77
CA ASP A 23 -9.87 1.38 -4.76
C ASP A 23 -9.59 0.10 -5.55
N PHE A 24 -9.45 -1.03 -4.85
CA PHE A 24 -9.07 -2.30 -5.44
C PHE A 24 -10.20 -2.93 -6.27
N ASP A 25 -11.46 -2.56 -5.99
CA ASP A 25 -12.60 -3.04 -6.79
C ASP A 25 -12.66 -2.34 -8.17
N ARG A 26 -11.93 -1.24 -8.35
CA ARG A 26 -11.84 -0.49 -9.62
C ARG A 26 -10.62 -0.85 -10.47
N LEU A 27 -9.77 -1.77 -10.01
CA LEU A 27 -8.58 -2.20 -10.73
C LEU A 27 -8.89 -3.39 -11.65
N GLU A 28 -8.37 -3.34 -12.87
CA GLU A 28 -8.30 -4.52 -13.75
C GLU A 28 -7.06 -5.34 -13.41
N TYR A 29 -7.22 -6.66 -13.33
CA TYR A 29 -6.16 -7.59 -12.93
C TYR A 29 -5.57 -8.34 -14.13
N PRO A 30 -4.24 -8.62 -14.14
CA PRO A 30 -3.27 -8.31 -13.08
C PRO A 30 -2.85 -6.83 -13.05
N VAL A 31 -2.66 -6.31 -11.83
CA VAL A 31 -2.21 -4.93 -11.61
C VAL A 31 -0.69 -4.87 -11.65
N PHE A 32 -0.14 -3.97 -12.47
CA PHE A 32 1.28 -3.63 -12.48
C PHE A 32 1.48 -2.21 -11.95
N ILE A 33 2.50 -2.04 -11.11
CA ILE A 33 2.85 -0.75 -10.51
C ILE A 33 4.22 -0.35 -11.04
N VAL A 34 4.27 0.71 -11.83
CA VAL A 34 5.47 1.14 -12.58
C VAL A 34 5.84 2.57 -12.18
N GLY A 35 7.13 2.88 -12.24
CA GLY A 35 7.70 4.20 -11.92
C GLY A 35 9.16 4.08 -11.50
N ASP A 36 9.80 5.21 -11.22
CA ASP A 36 11.23 5.25 -10.90
C ASP A 36 11.58 4.59 -9.56
N ASN A 37 12.83 4.17 -9.41
CA ASN A 37 13.36 3.71 -8.13
C ASN A 37 13.29 4.85 -7.10
N GLY A 38 12.85 4.53 -5.88
CA GLY A 38 12.63 5.54 -4.84
C GLY A 38 11.29 6.29 -4.93
N ALA A 39 10.48 6.08 -5.97
CA ALA A 39 9.16 6.74 -6.12
C ALA A 39 8.08 6.25 -5.13
N GLY A 40 8.41 5.38 -4.16
CA GLY A 40 7.48 4.93 -3.11
C GLY A 40 6.56 3.76 -3.47
N LYS A 41 6.74 3.11 -4.64
CA LYS A 41 5.89 1.97 -5.09
C LYS A 41 5.74 0.86 -4.03
N THR A 42 6.85 0.37 -3.49
CA THR A 42 6.85 -0.65 -2.43
C THR A 42 6.23 -0.13 -1.14
N THR A 43 6.52 1.12 -0.80
CA THR A 43 5.98 1.79 0.40
C THR A 43 4.45 1.90 0.35
N LEU A 44 3.88 2.27 -0.79
CA LEU A 44 2.42 2.38 -0.94
C LEU A 44 1.75 1.00 -1.01
N PHE A 45 2.23 0.10 -1.86
CA PHE A 45 1.50 -1.16 -2.13
C PHE A 45 1.82 -2.30 -1.16
N VAL A 46 3.03 -2.35 -0.61
CA VAL A 46 3.45 -3.42 0.31
C VAL A 46 3.39 -2.90 1.74
N ASP A 47 4.12 -1.84 2.07
CA ASP A 47 4.25 -1.40 3.46
C ASP A 47 2.96 -0.82 4.01
N ALA A 48 2.26 0.05 3.29
CA ALA A 48 1.01 0.63 3.79
C ALA A 48 -0.11 -0.41 3.94
N VAL A 49 -0.19 -1.37 3.02
CA VAL A 49 -1.14 -2.49 3.13
C VAL A 49 -0.80 -3.37 4.34
N THR A 50 0.47 -3.75 4.50
CA THR A 50 0.92 -4.59 5.62
C THR A 50 0.73 -3.86 6.95
N PHE A 51 1.08 -2.57 7.01
CA PHE A 51 0.90 -1.74 8.20
C PHE A 51 -0.58 -1.60 8.56
N GLY A 52 -1.45 -1.35 7.58
CA GLY A 52 -2.90 -1.25 7.80
C GLY A 52 -3.53 -2.55 8.30
N LEU A 53 -2.97 -3.71 7.95
CA LEU A 53 -3.49 -5.02 8.36
C LEU A 53 -2.86 -5.55 9.66
N TYR A 54 -1.57 -5.28 9.89
CA TYR A 54 -0.78 -5.93 10.95
C TYR A 54 -0.09 -4.96 11.90
N GLY A 55 -0.19 -3.64 11.70
CA GLY A 55 0.44 -2.63 12.55
C GLY A 55 1.95 -2.52 12.39
N SER A 56 2.54 -3.22 11.42
CA SER A 56 3.95 -3.13 11.07
C SER A 56 4.11 -3.20 9.56
N ALA A 57 5.07 -2.47 9.03
CA ALA A 57 5.46 -2.63 7.64
C ALA A 57 6.24 -3.93 7.43
N PHE A 58 6.34 -4.32 6.17
CA PHE A 58 6.94 -5.59 5.76
C PHE A 58 8.47 -5.56 5.87
N TRP A 59 9.08 -4.47 5.41
CA TRP A 59 10.52 -4.27 5.59
C TRP A 59 10.82 -3.88 7.05
N PRO A 60 11.98 -4.26 7.64
CA PRO A 60 12.50 -3.69 8.90
C PRO A 60 12.74 -2.19 8.74
N SER A 61 11.65 -1.47 8.77
CA SER A 61 11.55 -0.05 8.59
C SER A 61 11.52 0.52 9.98
N LYS A 62 12.57 1.27 10.31
CA LYS A 62 12.55 2.13 11.48
C LYS A 62 11.62 3.30 11.16
N PHE A 63 10.31 3.06 11.16
CA PHE A 63 9.34 4.13 11.38
C PHE A 63 9.64 4.66 12.79
N LYS A 64 10.52 5.66 12.85
CA LYS A 64 10.78 6.46 14.05
C LYS A 64 9.81 7.63 14.07
#